data_AF-A0A520UKX7-F1
#
_entry.id   AF-A0A520UKX7-F1
#
_cell.length_a   1.000
_cell.length_b   1.000
_cell.length_c   1.000
_cell.angle_alpha   90.00
_cell.angle_beta   90.00
_cell.angle_gamma   90.00
#
_symmetry.space_group_name_H-M   'P 1'
#
loop_
_entity.id
_entity.type
_entity.pdbx_description
1 polymer ?
#
loop_
_entity_poly.entity_id
_entity_poly.type
_entity_poly.pdbx_seq_one_letter_code
_entity_poly.pdbx_strand_id
1 'polypeptide(L)'
;MIKNIFLVLVIFNIQSIIAHNHTNVFYNDVNQSVVKGIINNDYNTVNNLLSKRLISSRAIVDGKPLIIHAVINDQPDMVNLLLRYGAQPYADYCDQGYNAHEWAVKSGSYFARAELIVVSILNN
;
A
#
# COMPACT_ATOMS: atom_id res chain seq x y z
N MET A 1 15.97 -48.69 3.34
CA MET A 1 16.11 -47.57 2.37
C MET A 1 14.85 -46.72 2.23
N ILE A 2 13.64 -47.29 2.12
CA ILE A 2 12.37 -46.55 1.90
C ILE A 2 11.98 -45.58 3.06
N LYS A 3 12.30 -45.92 4.32
CA LYS A 3 11.94 -45.11 5.50
C LYS A 3 12.63 -43.73 5.53
N ASN A 4 13.85 -43.62 5.00
CA ASN A 4 14.59 -42.34 4.96
C ASN A 4 14.07 -41.40 3.86
N ILE A 5 13.53 -41.95 2.76
CA ILE A 5 12.94 -41.17 1.67
C ILE A 5 11.65 -40.48 2.12
N PHE A 6 10.81 -41.18 2.90
CA PHE A 6 9.60 -40.58 3.49
C PHE A 6 9.92 -39.42 4.44
N LEU A 7 10.97 -39.55 5.26
CA LEU A 7 11.38 -38.51 6.20
C LEU A 7 11.86 -37.24 5.46
N VAL A 8 12.65 -37.41 4.39
CA VAL A 8 13.13 -36.29 3.56
C VAL A 8 11.98 -35.56 2.86
N LEU A 9 10.99 -36.29 2.34
CA LEU A 9 9.80 -35.70 1.73
C LEU A 9 8.98 -34.89 2.75
N VAL A 10 8.81 -35.40 3.97
CA VAL A 10 8.09 -34.67 5.03
C VAL A 10 8.82 -33.37 5.41
N ILE A 11 10.16 -33.41 5.54
CA ILE A 11 10.95 -32.21 5.86
C ILE A 11 10.86 -31.13 4.77
N PHE A 12 10.89 -31.54 3.49
CA PHE A 12 10.78 -30.61 2.36
C PHE A 12 9.42 -29.90 2.31
N ASN A 13 8.34 -30.62 2.63
CA ASN A 13 7.00 -30.04 2.71
C ASN A 13 6.86 -29.05 3.88
N ILE A 14 7.49 -29.34 5.02
CA ILE A 14 7.46 -28.45 6.20
C ILE A 14 8.20 -27.14 5.92
N GLN A 15 9.36 -27.16 5.23
CA GLN A 15 10.10 -25.94 4.89
C GLN A 15 9.28 -24.98 4.00
N SER A 16 8.56 -25.50 3.02
CA SER A 16 7.69 -24.69 2.14
C SER A 16 6.53 -24.03 2.89
N ILE A 17 5.92 -24.74 3.83
CA ILE A 17 4.81 -24.21 4.65
C ILE A 17 5.30 -23.10 5.59
N ILE A 18 6.46 -23.29 6.24
CA ILE A 18 7.04 -22.28 7.13
C ILE A 18 7.39 -21.01 6.36
N ALA A 19 7.97 -21.13 5.16
CA ALA A 19 8.31 -19.99 4.32
C ALA A 19 7.06 -19.18 3.93
N HIS A 20 5.98 -19.86 3.55
CA HIS A 20 4.72 -19.20 3.15
C HIS A 20 4.06 -18.43 4.32
N ASN A 21 4.06 -19.01 5.52
CA ASN A 21 3.50 -18.34 6.69
C ASN A 21 4.32 -17.09 7.08
N HIS A 22 5.65 -17.17 7.00
CA HIS A 22 6.53 -16.03 7.28
C HIS A 22 6.31 -14.88 6.29
N THR A 23 6.11 -15.17 5.00
CA THR A 23 5.81 -14.12 3.99
C THR A 23 4.47 -13.44 4.23
N ASN A 24 3.43 -14.17 4.64
CA ASN A 24 2.11 -13.61 4.90
C ASN A 24 2.12 -12.69 6.15
N VAL A 25 2.80 -13.11 7.22
CA VAL A 25 2.94 -12.30 8.43
C VAL A 25 3.73 -11.02 8.14
N PHE A 26 4.85 -11.13 7.40
CA PHE A 26 5.64 -9.97 7.00
C PHE A 26 4.83 -8.99 6.15
N TYR A 27 4.07 -9.48 5.16
CA TYR A 27 3.26 -8.62 4.29
C TYR A 27 2.16 -7.89 5.07
N ASN A 28 1.50 -8.59 6.01
CA ASN A 28 0.50 -7.96 6.87
C ASN A 28 1.10 -6.87 7.76
N ASP A 29 2.31 -7.08 8.30
CA ASP A 29 3.03 -6.08 9.09
C ASP A 29 3.38 -4.85 8.25
N VAL A 30 3.88 -5.04 7.01
CA VAL A 30 4.16 -3.94 6.08
C VAL A 30 2.91 -3.16 5.72
N ASN A 31 1.79 -3.84 5.40
CA ASN A 31 0.52 -3.18 5.09
C ASN A 31 0.00 -2.34 6.26
N GLN A 32 0.04 -2.90 7.47
CA GLN A 32 -0.38 -2.19 8.67
C GLN A 32 0.52 -0.98 8.95
N SER A 33 1.84 -1.16 8.80
CA SER A 33 2.84 -0.11 9.01
C SER A 33 2.67 1.04 8.02
N VAL A 34 2.48 0.75 6.72
CA VAL A 34 2.29 1.81 5.72
C VAL A 34 0.98 2.57 5.93
N VAL A 35 -0.12 1.87 6.22
CA VAL A 35 -1.43 2.52 6.44
C VAL A 35 -1.40 3.38 7.68
N LYS A 36 -0.82 2.88 8.78
CA LYS A 36 -0.62 3.67 10.01
C LYS A 36 0.28 4.88 9.77
N GLY A 37 1.36 4.71 9.00
CA GLY A 37 2.25 5.80 8.62
C GLY A 37 1.50 6.88 7.82
N ILE A 38 0.67 6.49 6.86
CA ILE A 38 -0.16 7.41 6.08
C ILE A 38 -1.14 8.18 6.98
N ILE A 39 -1.88 7.47 7.84
CA ILE A 39 -2.86 8.10 8.75
C ILE A 39 -2.19 9.15 9.64
N ASN A 40 -1.00 8.84 10.16
CA ASN A 40 -0.25 9.70 11.08
C ASN A 40 0.62 10.76 10.38
N ASN A 41 0.57 10.85 9.05
CA ASN A 41 1.47 11.68 8.24
C ASN A 41 2.97 11.43 8.50
N ASP A 42 3.35 10.19 8.81
CA ASP A 42 4.73 9.78 9.04
C ASP A 42 5.47 9.55 7.71
N TYR A 43 5.93 10.66 7.13
CA TYR A 43 6.65 10.68 5.87
C TYR A 43 7.85 9.74 5.86
N ASN A 44 8.64 9.72 6.94
CA ASN A 44 9.88 8.96 6.98
C ASN A 44 9.61 7.46 6.92
N THR A 45 8.63 6.97 7.66
CA THR A 45 8.22 5.58 7.62
C THR A 45 7.71 5.21 6.22
N VAL A 46 6.77 5.97 5.67
CA VAL A 46 6.17 5.66 4.36
C VAL A 46 7.22 5.73 3.24
N ASN A 47 8.05 6.77 3.21
CA ASN A 47 9.13 6.90 2.23
C ASN A 47 10.16 5.77 2.34
N ASN A 48 10.51 5.34 3.56
CA ASN A 48 11.42 4.21 3.75
C ASN A 48 10.84 2.90 3.20
N LEU A 49 9.55 2.64 3.40
CA LEU A 49 8.88 1.44 2.88
C LEU A 49 8.84 1.45 1.34
N LEU A 50 8.50 2.59 0.74
CA LEU A 50 8.42 2.76 -0.72
C LEU A 50 9.81 2.70 -1.38
N SER A 51 10.79 3.45 -0.87
CA SER A 51 12.14 3.52 -1.43
C SER A 51 12.88 2.17 -1.39
N LYS A 52 12.66 1.38 -0.33
CA LYS A 52 13.18 0.01 -0.20
C LYS A 52 12.37 -1.01 -1.00
N ARG A 53 11.33 -0.58 -1.73
CA ARG A 53 10.43 -1.44 -2.51
C ARG A 53 9.78 -2.54 -1.68
N LEU A 54 9.56 -2.29 -0.38
CA LEU A 54 8.84 -3.22 0.50
C LEU A 54 7.34 -3.19 0.20
N ILE A 55 6.86 -2.08 -0.35
CA ILE A 55 5.49 -1.93 -0.83
C ILE A 55 5.46 -1.01 -2.06
N SER A 56 4.50 -1.26 -2.95
CA SER A 56 4.22 -0.39 -4.10
C SER A 56 3.32 0.77 -3.68
N SER A 57 3.54 1.96 -4.24
CA SER A 57 2.63 3.11 -4.08
C SER A 57 1.22 2.83 -4.59
N ARG A 58 1.09 1.87 -5.51
CA ARG A 58 -0.18 1.38 -6.09
C ARG A 58 -0.74 0.15 -5.35
N ALA A 59 -0.16 -0.22 -4.21
CA ALA A 59 -0.67 -1.33 -3.42
C ALA A 59 -2.11 -1.06 -2.96
N ILE A 60 -2.90 -2.12 -2.91
CA ILE A 60 -4.27 -2.11 -2.40
C ILE A 60 -4.23 -2.78 -1.01
N VAL A 61 -4.67 -2.05 0.00
CA VAL A 61 -4.80 -2.52 1.39
C VAL A 61 -6.23 -2.25 1.83
N ASP A 62 -6.90 -3.25 2.40
CA ASP A 62 -8.31 -3.17 2.82
C ASP A 62 -9.26 -2.64 1.72
N GLY A 63 -9.05 -3.13 0.50
CA GLY A 63 -9.86 -2.77 -0.67
C GLY A 63 -9.62 -1.35 -1.19
N LYS A 64 -8.58 -0.66 -0.71
CA LYS A 64 -8.26 0.73 -1.07
C LYS A 64 -6.81 0.86 -1.52
N PRO A 65 -6.54 1.48 -2.68
CA PRO A 65 -5.22 1.99 -3.02
C PRO A 65 -4.67 2.86 -1.88
N LEU A 66 -3.35 2.80 -1.62
CA LEU A 66 -2.70 3.60 -0.56
C LEU A 66 -3.01 5.10 -0.66
N ILE A 67 -3.13 5.65 -1.88
CA ILE A 67 -3.48 7.06 -2.08
C ILE A 67 -4.88 7.40 -1.59
N ILE A 68 -5.82 6.45 -1.60
CA ILE A 68 -7.17 6.65 -1.06
C ILE A 68 -7.15 6.69 0.48
N HIS A 69 -6.27 5.91 1.13
CA HIS A 69 -6.03 6.06 2.57
C HIS A 69 -5.52 7.46 2.92
N ALA A 70 -4.60 8.02 2.12
CA ALA A 70 -4.10 9.38 2.32
C ALA A 70 -5.22 10.44 2.14
N VAL A 71 -6.05 10.28 1.11
CA VAL A 71 -7.20 11.16 0.85
C VAL A 71 -8.23 11.10 1.97
N ILE A 72 -8.60 9.92 2.47
CA ILE A 72 -9.57 9.75 3.56
C ILE A 72 -9.16 10.55 4.80
N ASN A 73 -7.87 10.58 5.09
CA ASN A 73 -7.31 11.26 6.25
C ASN A 73 -6.90 12.71 5.97
N ASP A 74 -7.22 13.23 4.78
CA ASP A 74 -6.89 14.57 4.30
C ASP A 74 -5.40 14.94 4.46
N GLN A 75 -4.51 13.99 4.13
CA GLN A 75 -3.06 14.13 4.29
C GLN A 75 -2.38 14.50 2.95
N PRO A 76 -2.21 15.79 2.62
CA PRO A 76 -1.64 16.23 1.34
C PRO A 76 -0.19 15.75 1.15
N ASP A 77 0.64 15.75 2.18
CA ASP A 77 2.04 15.31 2.07
C ASP A 77 2.13 13.83 1.67
N MET A 78 1.23 12.99 2.19
CA MET A 78 1.16 11.58 1.84
C MET A 78 0.64 11.39 0.41
N VAL A 79 -0.31 12.22 -0.03
CA VAL A 79 -0.75 12.25 -1.43
C VAL A 79 0.43 12.59 -2.34
N ASN A 80 1.15 13.68 -2.09
CA ASN A 80 2.32 14.08 -2.87
C ASN A 80 3.37 12.96 -2.93
N LEU A 81 3.71 12.39 -1.77
CA LEU A 81 4.68 11.29 -1.68
C LEU A 81 4.26 10.11 -2.55
N LEU A 82 3.03 9.62 -2.41
CA LEU A 82 2.54 8.46 -3.16
C LEU A 82 2.50 8.73 -4.67
N LEU A 83 2.10 9.93 -5.09
CA LEU A 83 2.13 10.35 -6.50
C LEU A 83 3.55 10.35 -7.07
N ARG A 84 4.54 10.86 -6.33
CA ARG A 84 5.95 10.83 -6.74
C ARG A 84 6.50 9.41 -6.92
N TYR A 85 5.94 8.45 -6.19
CA TYR A 85 6.23 7.03 -6.36
C TYR A 85 5.30 6.32 -7.37
N GLY A 86 4.47 7.05 -8.11
CA GLY A 86 3.69 6.52 -9.24
C GLY A 86 2.27 6.05 -8.92
N ALA A 87 1.69 6.41 -7.76
CA ALA A 87 0.26 6.20 -7.51
C ALA A 87 -0.59 6.92 -8.58
N GLN A 88 -1.71 6.32 -9.01
CA GLN A 88 -2.54 6.86 -10.08
C GLN A 88 -3.90 7.35 -9.55
N PRO A 89 -4.06 8.65 -9.26
CA PRO A 89 -5.23 9.17 -8.54
C PRO A 89 -6.53 9.12 -9.34
N TYR A 90 -6.45 8.95 -10.66
CA TYR A 90 -7.59 8.91 -11.58
C TYR A 90 -7.84 7.53 -12.19
N ALA A 91 -6.93 6.56 -11.98
CA ALA A 91 -7.00 5.25 -12.62
C ALA A 91 -7.03 4.09 -11.61
N ASP A 92 -6.55 4.28 -10.39
CA ASP A 92 -6.63 3.28 -9.33
C ASP A 92 -7.95 3.49 -8.55
N TYR A 93 -8.82 2.48 -8.56
CA TYR A 93 -10.13 2.50 -7.91
C TYR A 93 -10.15 1.61 -6.66
N CYS A 94 -10.89 2.01 -5.62
CA CYS A 94 -11.21 1.14 -4.49
C CYS A 94 -12.41 0.23 -4.79
N ASP A 95 -12.65 -0.75 -3.91
CA ASP A 95 -13.78 -1.69 -3.99
C ASP A 95 -15.16 -1.02 -4.05
N GLN A 96 -15.24 0.24 -3.59
CA GLN A 96 -16.47 1.03 -3.61
C GLN A 96 -16.71 1.71 -4.97
N GLY A 97 -15.79 1.55 -5.93
CA GLY A 97 -15.90 2.08 -7.29
C GLY A 97 -15.45 3.53 -7.44
N TYR A 98 -14.67 4.06 -6.50
CA TYR A 98 -14.19 5.44 -6.55
C TYR A 98 -12.67 5.49 -6.65
N ASN A 99 -12.14 6.43 -7.42
CA ASN A 99 -10.72 6.77 -7.42
C ASN A 99 -10.39 7.81 -6.33
N ALA A 100 -9.13 8.21 -6.21
CA ALA A 100 -8.67 9.14 -5.18
C ALA A 100 -9.32 10.52 -5.29
N HIS A 101 -9.46 11.05 -6.51
CA HIS A 101 -10.06 12.37 -6.73
C HIS A 101 -11.55 12.38 -6.38
N GLU A 102 -12.29 11.40 -6.86
CA GLU A 102 -13.73 11.25 -6.58
C GLU A 102 -13.98 11.07 -5.08
N TRP A 103 -13.11 10.29 -4.41
CA TRP A 103 -13.20 10.13 -2.97
C TRP A 103 -12.98 11.44 -2.22
N ALA A 104 -11.99 12.24 -2.63
CA ALA A 104 -11.71 13.53 -2.00
C ALA A 104 -12.88 14.51 -2.12
N VAL A 105 -13.62 14.47 -3.25
CA VAL A 105 -14.86 15.24 -3.43
C VAL A 105 -15.94 14.72 -2.47
N LYS A 106 -16.12 13.41 -2.40
CA LYS A 106 -17.15 12.77 -1.57
C LYS A 106 -16.93 12.98 -0.07
N SER A 107 -15.69 12.92 0.42
CA SER A 107 -15.34 13.05 1.83
C SER A 107 -15.10 14.49 2.29
N GLY A 108 -14.99 15.45 1.37
CA GLY A 108 -14.63 16.82 1.70
C GLY A 108 -13.16 16.97 2.14
N SER A 109 -12.26 16.13 1.63
CA SER A 109 -10.83 16.18 1.93
C SER A 109 -10.16 17.30 1.13
N TYR A 110 -10.26 18.53 1.63
CA TYR A 110 -9.90 19.72 0.86
C TYR A 110 -8.40 19.84 0.60
N PHE A 111 -7.54 19.51 1.56
CA PHE A 111 -6.09 19.63 1.41
C PHE A 111 -5.55 18.57 0.46
N ALA A 112 -5.96 17.31 0.65
CA ALA A 112 -5.63 16.23 -0.26
C ALA A 112 -6.15 16.51 -1.68
N ARG A 113 -7.38 17.03 -1.82
CA ARG A 113 -7.93 17.41 -3.13
C ARG A 113 -7.13 18.54 -3.79
N ALA A 114 -6.73 19.55 -3.03
CA ALA A 114 -5.89 20.62 -3.55
C ALA A 114 -4.57 20.07 -4.10
N GLU A 115 -3.91 19.18 -3.37
CA GLU A 115 -2.67 18.54 -3.81
C GLU A 115 -2.85 17.72 -5.09
N LEU A 116 -3.91 16.92 -5.18
CA LEU A 116 -4.26 16.16 -6.40
C LEU A 116 -4.41 17.08 -7.62
N ILE A 117 -5.03 18.26 -7.44
CA ILE A 117 -5.23 19.23 -8.51
C ILE A 117 -3.91 19.89 -8.91
N VAL A 118 -3.11 20.33 -7.93
CA VAL A 118 -1.80 20.97 -8.21
C VAL A 118 -0.90 20.02 -8.99
N VAL A 119 -0.77 18.77 -8.55
CA VAL A 119 0.11 17.80 -9.22
C VAL A 119 -0.41 17.41 -10.61
N SER A 120 -1.72 17.34 -10.81
CA SER A 120 -2.28 17.03 -12.15
C SER A 120 -2.09 18.17 -13.15
N ILE A 121 -2.05 19.43 -12.70
CA ILE A 121 -1.73 20.56 -13.56
C ILE A 121 -0.23 20.58 -13.92
N LEU A 122 0.65 20.25 -12.98
CA LEU A 122 2.11 20.33 -13.18
C LEU A 122 2.68 19.22 -14.10
N ASN A 123 1.98 18.10 -14.23
CA ASN A 123 2.44 16.94 -15.00
C ASN A 123 1.83 16.82 -16.40
N ASN A 124 0.96 17.77 -16.79
CA ASN A 124 0.39 17.90 -18.15
C ASN A 124 1.14 18.96 -18.95
#